data_AF-A0A6C1N2S2-F1
#
_entry.id   AF-A0A6C1N2S2-F1
#
_cell.length_a   1.000
_cell.length_b   1.000
_cell.length_c   1.000
_cell.angle_alpha   90.00
_cell.angle_beta   90.00
_cell.angle_gamma   90.00
#
_symmetry.space_group_name_H-M   'P 1'
#
loop_
_entity.id
_entity.type
_entity.pdbx_description
1 polymer ?
#
loop_
_entity_poly.entity_id
_entity_poly.type
_entity_poly.pdbx_seq_one_letter_code
_entity_poly.pdbx_strand_id
1 'polypeptide(L)'
;CSRIVIGSRYGNKPVSLDLGGEAHRNRLQLITSQVSTVAPALAGRWDKQRRFDLAWDMIRRIDPTQLITHTVPLEEAPSLYQQLHEGQQDMVQPLFHYPH
;
A
#
# COMPACT_ATOMS: atom_id res chain seq x y z
N CYS A 1 15.93 -18.13 3.04
CA CYS A 1 15.95 -16.91 2.21
C CYS A 1 14.90 -15.94 2.71
N SER A 2 15.33 -14.86 3.35
CA SER A 2 14.45 -13.79 3.82
C SER A 2 14.18 -12.79 2.70
N ARG A 3 12.98 -12.20 2.67
CA ARG A 3 12.61 -11.16 1.70
C ARG A 3 12.02 -9.95 2.42
N ILE A 4 12.37 -8.76 1.98
CA ILE A 4 11.72 -7.50 2.34
C ILE A 4 11.12 -6.91 1.07
N VAL A 5 9.82 -6.62 1.11
CA VAL A 5 9.11 -6.00 0.00
C VAL A 5 8.79 -4.55 0.37
N ILE A 6 9.28 -3.61 -0.43
CA ILE A 6 9.08 -2.18 -0.26
C ILE A 6 7.78 -1.80 -0.99
N GLY A 7 6.73 -1.53 -0.20
CA GLY A 7 5.37 -1.22 -0.66
C GLY A 7 5.12 0.24 -1.05
N SER A 8 6.08 1.14 -0.82
CA SER A 8 5.88 2.59 -0.92
C SER A 8 7.08 3.30 -1.52
N ARG A 9 6.87 4.55 -1.96
CA ARG A 9 7.92 5.45 -2.42
C ARG A 9 8.42 6.29 -1.25
N TYR A 10 9.65 6.05 -0.80
CA TYR A 10 10.27 6.75 0.33
C TYR A 10 10.88 8.12 -0.02
N GLY A 11 10.48 8.70 -1.16
CA GLY A 11 10.95 10.00 -1.63
C GLY A 11 12.48 10.03 -1.78
N ASN A 12 13.10 11.11 -1.32
CA ASN A 12 14.55 11.31 -1.36
C ASN A 12 15.23 11.05 0.00
N LYS A 13 14.54 10.37 0.94
CA LYS A 13 15.09 10.15 2.29
C LYS A 13 16.15 9.04 2.23
N PRO A 14 17.42 9.32 2.58
CA PRO A 14 18.44 8.28 2.66
C PRO A 14 18.12 7.33 3.83
N VAL A 15 18.41 6.05 3.63
CA VAL A 15 18.24 5.01 4.65
C VAL A 15 19.52 4.20 4.78
N SER A 16 19.94 3.95 6.01
CA SER A 16 21.07 3.09 6.34
C SER A 16 20.58 1.67 6.64
N LEU A 17 21.25 0.66 6.10
CA LEU A 17 20.90 -0.74 6.27
C LEU A 17 22.14 -1.56 6.62
N ASP A 18 22.05 -2.39 7.67
CA ASP A 18 23.08 -3.38 8.00
C ASP A 18 22.92 -4.63 7.13
N LEU A 19 23.86 -4.81 6.19
CA LEU A 19 23.90 -5.93 5.26
C LEU A 19 24.90 -7.02 5.68
N GLY A 20 25.46 -6.94 6.89
CA GLY A 20 26.40 -7.91 7.44
C GLY A 20 25.71 -9.20 7.88
N GLY A 21 25.57 -9.40 9.19
CA GLY A 21 25.30 -10.70 9.82
C GLY A 21 24.14 -11.51 9.22
N GLU A 22 22.92 -11.20 9.63
CA GLU A 22 21.73 -11.94 9.20
C GLU A 22 21.42 -11.75 7.71
N ALA A 23 21.72 -10.58 7.14
CA ALA A 23 21.48 -10.32 5.73
C ALA A 23 22.33 -11.23 4.83
N HIS A 24 23.62 -11.41 5.14
CA HIS A 24 24.52 -12.29 4.41
C HIS A 24 24.15 -13.76 4.62
N ARG A 25 23.96 -14.18 5.88
CA ARG A 25 23.58 -15.57 6.20
C ARG A 25 22.27 -15.99 5.53
N ASN A 26 21.26 -15.12 5.55
CA ASN A 26 19.94 -15.44 5.02
C ASN A 26 19.76 -15.12 3.54
N ARG A 27 20.81 -14.60 2.88
CA ARG A 27 20.78 -14.12 1.48
C ARG A 27 19.56 -13.22 1.25
N LEU A 28 19.49 -12.16 2.05
CA LEU A 28 18.35 -11.24 2.08
C LEU A 28 18.07 -10.66 0.69
N GLN A 29 16.80 -10.71 0.28
CA GLN A 29 16.32 -10.05 -0.95
C GLN A 29 15.56 -8.77 -0.61
N LEU A 30 15.96 -7.67 -1.23
CA LEU A 30 15.23 -6.39 -1.22
C LEU A 30 14.46 -6.26 -2.53
N ILE A 31 13.14 -6.15 -2.44
CA ILE A 31 12.24 -6.13 -3.60
C ILE A 31 11.40 -4.87 -3.54
N THR A 32 11.45 -4.04 -4.58
CA THR A 32 10.52 -2.91 -4.71
C THR A 32 9.25 -3.37 -5.41
N SER A 33 8.10 -3.03 -4.85
CA SER A 33 6.81 -3.27 -5.50
C SER A 33 6.42 -2.09 -6.40
N GLN A 34 5.56 -2.35 -7.39
CA GLN A 34 4.95 -1.32 -8.23
C GLN A 34 3.50 -1.70 -8.51
N VAL A 35 2.60 -0.72 -8.45
CA VAL A 35 1.16 -0.96 -8.58
C VAL A 35 0.72 -1.18 -10.03
N SER A 36 1.34 -0.50 -11.00
CA SER A 36 0.84 -0.50 -12.38
C SER A 36 1.34 -1.68 -13.22
N THR A 37 2.57 -2.14 -12.99
CA THR A 37 3.16 -3.28 -13.72
C THR A 37 3.79 -4.29 -12.77
N VAL A 38 3.91 -5.53 -13.23
CA VAL A 38 4.59 -6.61 -12.53
C VAL A 38 5.88 -6.97 -13.24
N ALA A 39 6.84 -7.54 -12.51
CA ALA A 39 8.11 -7.98 -13.08
C ALA A 39 7.88 -8.91 -14.30
N PRO A 40 8.64 -8.78 -15.39
CA PRO A 40 8.45 -9.59 -16.61
C PRO A 40 8.41 -11.11 -16.35
N ALA A 41 9.22 -11.60 -15.40
CA ALA A 41 9.24 -13.01 -14.98
C ALA A 41 7.90 -13.50 -14.39
N LEU A 42 7.06 -12.59 -13.90
CA LEU A 42 5.72 -12.87 -13.39
C LEU A 42 4.62 -12.61 -14.42
N ALA A 43 4.86 -11.73 -15.39
CA ALA A 43 3.85 -11.23 -16.32
C ALA A 43 3.15 -12.35 -17.12
N GLY A 44 3.86 -13.43 -17.48
CA GLY A 44 3.27 -14.57 -18.20
C GLY A 44 2.23 -15.37 -17.40
N ARG A 45 2.21 -15.24 -16.07
CA ARG A 45 1.22 -15.90 -15.18
C ARG A 45 0.31 -14.93 -14.45
N TRP A 46 0.73 -13.68 -14.31
CA TRP A 46 0.05 -12.61 -13.58
C TRP A 46 -0.35 -11.50 -14.53
N ASP A 47 -1.27 -11.81 -15.44
CA ASP A 47 -1.90 -10.81 -16.28
C ASP A 47 -2.74 -9.82 -15.45
N LYS A 48 -3.33 -8.83 -16.11
CA LYS A 48 -4.15 -7.82 -15.45
C LYS A 48 -5.39 -8.46 -14.80
N GLN A 49 -6.11 -9.31 -15.52
CA GLN A 49 -7.37 -9.89 -15.07
C GLN A 49 -7.18 -10.69 -13.77
N ARG A 50 -6.23 -11.63 -13.78
CA ARG A 50 -5.91 -12.46 -12.63
C ARG A 50 -5.55 -11.65 -11.38
N ARG A 51 -4.84 -10.53 -11.56
CA ARG A 51 -4.48 -9.64 -10.44
C ARG A 51 -5.72 -8.94 -9.87
N PHE A 52 -6.65 -8.50 -10.70
CA PHE A 52 -7.91 -7.92 -10.25
C PHE A 52 -8.78 -8.95 -9.54
N ASP A 53 -8.87 -10.17 -10.07
CA ASP A 53 -9.64 -11.25 -9.44
C ASP A 53 -9.10 -11.55 -8.04
N LEU A 54 -7.77 -11.70 -7.91
CA LEU A 54 -7.14 -11.88 -6.61
C LEU A 54 -7.37 -10.67 -5.68
N ALA A 55 -7.30 -9.45 -6.20
CA ALA A 55 -7.55 -8.26 -5.39
C ALA A 55 -8.97 -8.26 -4.82
N TRP A 56 -9.98 -8.64 -5.61
CA TRP A 56 -11.36 -8.79 -5.14
C TRP A 56 -11.51 -9.90 -4.10
N ASP A 57 -10.88 -11.05 -4.31
CA ASP A 57 -10.88 -12.14 -3.33
C ASP A 57 -10.24 -11.71 -2.01
N MET A 58 -9.14 -10.96 -2.09
CA MET A 58 -8.48 -10.40 -0.92
C MET A 58 -9.36 -9.38 -0.21
N ILE A 59 -10.03 -8.47 -0.92
CA ILE A 59 -10.97 -7.50 -0.33
C ILE A 59 -12.05 -8.22 0.47
N ARG A 60 -12.65 -9.28 -0.09
CA ARG A 60 -13.68 -10.08 0.62
C ARG A 60 -13.12 -10.79 1.85
N ARG A 61 -11.86 -11.22 1.80
CA ARG A 61 -11.21 -11.96 2.90
C ARG A 61 -10.75 -11.05 4.04
N ILE A 62 -10.21 -9.89 3.72
CA ILE A 62 -9.63 -8.96 4.70
C ILE A 62 -10.66 -7.97 5.24
N ASP A 63 -11.80 -7.80 4.54
CA ASP A 63 -12.86 -6.85 4.86
C ASP A 63 -12.30 -5.46 5.26
N PRO A 64 -11.72 -4.72 4.29
CA PRO A 64 -11.08 -3.45 4.59
C PRO A 64 -12.07 -2.37 5.03
N THR A 65 -13.38 -2.65 4.99
CA THR A 65 -14.41 -1.73 5.49
C THR A 65 -14.21 -1.42 6.97
N GLN A 66 -13.61 -2.34 7.73
CA GLN A 66 -13.25 -2.15 9.14
C GLN A 66 -12.16 -1.08 9.35
N LEU A 67 -11.42 -0.72 8.31
CA LEU A 67 -10.42 0.34 8.35
C LEU A 67 -11.01 1.73 8.08
N ILE A 68 -12.29 1.81 7.66
CA ILE A 68 -12.96 3.08 7.38
C ILE A 68 -13.20 3.80 8.71
N THR A 69 -12.41 4.84 8.94
CA THR A 69 -12.48 5.65 10.17
C THR A 69 -13.41 6.84 10.04
N HIS A 70 -13.57 7.37 8.82
CA HIS A 70 -14.32 8.60 8.56
C HIS A 70 -15.09 8.45 7.24
N THR A 71 -16.31 8.96 7.21
CA THR A 71 -17.09 9.13 5.98
C THR A 71 -17.66 10.54 5.99
N VAL A 72 -17.28 11.37 5.03
CA VAL A 72 -17.61 12.80 4.98
C VAL A 72 -18.10 13.20 3.59
N PRO A 73 -18.95 14.24 3.47
CA PRO A 73 -19.36 14.82 2.19
C PRO A 73 -18.15 15.25 1.37
N LEU A 74 -18.22 15.08 0.05
CA LEU A 74 -17.15 15.52 -0.85
C LEU A 74 -16.87 17.03 -0.69
N GLU A 75 -17.88 17.81 -0.33
CA GLU A 75 -17.82 19.24 -0.04
C GLU A 75 -16.88 19.56 1.14
N GLU A 76 -16.70 18.62 2.07
CA GLU A 76 -15.79 18.75 3.22
C GLU A 76 -14.34 18.36 2.90
N ALA A 77 -14.04 17.97 1.65
CA ALA A 77 -12.68 17.62 1.24
C ALA A 77 -11.61 18.64 1.66
N PRO A 78 -11.80 19.97 1.52
CA PRO A 78 -10.80 20.93 1.96
C PRO A 78 -10.46 20.81 3.45
N SER A 79 -11.47 20.65 4.31
CA SER A 79 -11.27 20.51 5.76
C SER A 79 -10.60 19.19 6.11
N LEU A 80 -11.01 18.09 5.47
CA LEU A 80 -10.42 16.77 5.70
C LEU A 80 -8.94 16.72 5.29
N TYR A 81 -8.58 17.35 4.16
CA TYR A 81 -7.18 17.45 3.74
C TYR A 81 -6.35 18.29 4.71
N GLN A 82 -6.93 19.34 5.30
CA GLN A 82 -6.26 20.11 6.34
C GLN A 82 -5.99 19.26 7.59
N GLN A 83 -6.98 18.50 8.07
CA GLN A 83 -6.82 17.57 9.19
C GLN A 83 -5.76 16.49 8.93
N LEU A 84 -5.73 15.93 7.71
CA LEU A 84 -4.69 15.00 7.27
C LEU A 84 -3.29 15.64 7.31
N HIS A 85 -3.20 16.90 6.87
CA HIS A 85 -1.93 17.65 6.90
C HIS A 85 -1.46 17.95 8.32
N GLU A 86 -2.39 18.31 9.21
CA GLU A 86 -2.13 18.60 10.63
C GLU A 86 -1.83 17.33 11.45
N GLY A 87 -1.98 16.14 10.85
CA GLY A 87 -1.56 14.88 11.45
C GLY A 87 -2.54 14.36 12.51
N GLN A 88 -3.84 14.60 12.30
CA GLN A 88 -4.88 14.08 13.18
C GLN A 88 -4.70 12.57 13.41
N GLN A 89 -4.58 12.20 14.68
CA GLN A 89 -4.46 10.79 15.08
C GLN A 89 -5.76 10.05 14.75
N ASP A 90 -5.67 8.74 14.53
CA ASP A 90 -6.80 7.83 14.27
C ASP A 90 -7.49 7.93 12.89
N MET A 91 -6.99 8.75 11.96
CA MET A 91 -7.48 8.77 10.58
C MET A 91 -6.72 7.77 9.68
N VAL A 92 -7.26 6.56 9.56
CA VAL A 92 -6.63 5.45 8.78
C VAL A 92 -7.13 5.45 7.34
N GLN A 93 -8.45 5.41 7.13
CA GLN A 93 -9.07 5.42 5.81
C GLN A 93 -10.30 6.35 5.82
N PRO A 94 -10.13 7.62 5.45
CA PRO A 94 -11.26 8.51 5.20
C PRO A 94 -11.90 8.21 3.84
N LEU A 95 -13.23 8.26 3.76
CA LEU A 95 -13.99 8.13 2.53
C LEU A 95 -14.82 9.39 2.28
N PHE A 96 -14.90 9.76 1.00
CA PHE A 96 -15.89 10.73 0.54
C PHE A 96 -17.14 10.01 0.08
N HIS A 97 -18.30 10.46 0.52
CA HIS A 97 -19.57 10.15 -0.12
C HIS A 97 -20.04 11.34 -0.97
N TYR A 98 -20.66 11.04 -2.10
CA TYR A 98 -21.21 12.03 -3.02
C TYR A 98 -22.58 11.50 -3.49
N PRO A 99 -23.64 12.33 -3.50
CA PRO A 99 -24.94 11.90 -3.99
C PRO A 99 -24.86 11.52 -5.47
N HIS A 100 -25.55 10.45 -5.84
CA HIS A 100 -25.65 9.98 -7.23
C HIS A 100 -26.30 11.00 -8.16
#